data_AF-A0A5Y3QFB4-F1
#
_entry.id   AF-A0A5Y3QFB4-F1
#
_cell.length_a   1.000
_cell.length_b   1.000
_cell.length_c   1.000
_cell.angle_alpha   90.00
_cell.angle_beta   90.00
_cell.angle_gamma   90.00
#
_symmetry.space_group_name_H-M   'P 1'
#
loop_
_entity.id
_entity.type
_entity.pdbx_description
1 polymer ?
#
loop_
_entity_poly.entity_id
_entity_poly.type
_entity_poly.pdbx_seq_one_letter_code
_entity_poly.pdbx_strand_id
1 'polypeptide(L)' 'RDIVDGINAKFRELKSNGYIVEGKCWFDEESNDKETLKAGKLYIDYDYTPVPPLESLTLRQRITAKYLVNLAESVNS' A
#
# COMPACT_ATOMS: atom_id res chain seq x y z
N ARG A 1 9.98 -20.22 10.91
CA ARG A 1 10.16 -19.47 9.64
C ARG A 1 8.80 -19.18 9.00
N ASP A 2 7.83 -20.09 9.15
CA ASP A 2 6.47 -19.98 8.60
C ASP A 2 5.63 -18.78 9.06
N ILE A 3 5.76 -18.31 10.30
CA ILE A 3 4.88 -17.25 10.83
C ILE A 3 5.14 -15.90 10.11
N VAL A 4 6.40 -15.49 10.01
CA VAL A 4 6.80 -14.25 9.32
C VAL A 4 6.50 -14.34 7.82
N ASP A 5 6.74 -15.49 7.20
CA ASP A 5 6.39 -15.70 5.78
C ASP A 5 4.88 -15.65 5.55
N GLY A 6 4.07 -16.22 6.44
CA GLY A 6 2.60 -16.19 6.37
C GLY A 6 2.03 -14.78 6.55
N ILE A 7 2.56 -14.00 7.50
CA ILE A 7 2.14 -12.60 7.70
C ILE A 7 2.55 -11.74 6.49
N ASN A 8 3.77 -11.92 5.97
CA ASN A 8 4.20 -11.23 4.74
C ASN A 8 3.38 -11.64 3.50
N ALA A 9 2.87 -12.88 3.44
CA ALA A 9 1.95 -13.29 2.38
C ALA A 9 0.60 -12.56 2.50
N LYS A 10 0.09 -12.36 3.72
CA LYS A 10 -1.13 -11.58 3.96
C LYS A 10 -0.96 -10.10 3.60
N PHE A 11 0.19 -9.50 3.90
CA PHE A 11 0.47 -8.12 3.46
C PHE A 11 0.51 -7.99 1.93
N ARG A 12 1.06 -8.99 1.22
CA ARG A 12 1.01 -9.03 -0.24
C ARG A 12 -0.42 -9.10 -0.77
N GLU A 13 -1.29 -9.89 -0.14
CA GLU A 13 -2.72 -9.95 -0.48
C GLU A 13 -3.41 -8.59 -0.25
N LEU A 14 -3.18 -7.96 0.92
CA LEU A 14 -3.74 -6.64 1.24
C LEU A 14 -3.28 -5.55 0.27
N LYS A 15 -2.00 -5.60 -0.15
CA LYS A 15 -1.45 -4.72 -1.19
C LYS A 15 -2.14 -4.97 -2.54
N SER A 16 -2.30 -6.24 -2.93
CA SER A 16 -2.98 -6.61 -4.17
C SER A 16 -4.44 -6.16 -4.20
N ASN A 17 -5.10 -6.15 -3.04
CA ASN A 17 -6.48 -5.69 -2.89
C ASN A 17 -6.59 -4.16 -2.74
N GLY A 18 -5.48 -3.42 -2.75
CA GLY A 18 -5.46 -1.96 -2.66
C GLY A 18 -5.81 -1.41 -1.27
N TYR A 19 -5.71 -2.21 -0.20
CA TYR A 19 -5.95 -1.75 1.17
C TYR A 19 -4.73 -1.06 1.79
N ILE A 20 -3.52 -1.48 1.40
CA ILE A 20 -2.25 -0.92 1.89
C ILE A 20 -1.32 -0.63 0.70
N VAL A 21 -0.42 0.33 0.86
CA VAL A 21 0.62 0.65 -0.13
C VAL A 21 1.73 -0.39 -0.08
N GLU A 22 2.21 -0.68 1.13
CA GLU A 22 3.31 -1.60 1.39
C GLU A 22 3.22 -2.08 2.85
N GLY A 23 3.72 -3.29 3.11
CA GLY A 23 3.84 -3.82 4.47
C GLY A 23 4.87 -4.94 4.53
N LYS A 24 5.66 -4.98 5.61
CA LYS A 24 6.67 -6.02 5.83
C LYS A 24 6.78 -6.32 7.31
N CYS A 25 6.80 -7.60 7.66
CA CYS A 25 7.14 -8.05 9.00
C CYS A 25 8.47 -8.79 9.02
N TRP A 26 9.16 -8.73 10.16
CA TRP A 26 10.38 -9.47 10.44
C TRP A 26 10.42 -9.94 11.89
N PHE A 27 11.35 -10.86 12.16
CA PHE A 27 11.63 -11.32 13.51
C PHE A 27 12.89 -10.63 13.99
N ASP A 28 12.79 -9.93 15.12
CA ASP A 28 13.90 -9.25 15.75
C ASP A 28 14.39 -10.06 16.95
N GLU A 29 15.68 -10.42 16.94
CA GLU A 29 16.27 -11.25 18.01
C GLU A 29 16.48 -10.47 19.30
N GLU A 30 16.75 -9.16 19.23
CA GLU A 30 16.88 -8.29 20.40
C GLU A 30 15.55 -8.15 21.16
N SER A 31 14.44 -8.14 20.44
CA SER A 31 13.10 -8.09 21.05
C SER A 31 12.63 -9.46 21.56
N ASN A 32 13.33 -10.55 21.22
CA ASN A 32 12.97 -11.92 21.54
C ASN A 32 14.10 -12.69 22.25
N ASP A 33 14.65 -12.07 23.30
CA ASP A 33 15.62 -12.72 24.19
C ASP A 33 15.10 -14.02 24.83
N LYS A 34 16.04 -14.86 25.28
CA LYS A 34 15.75 -16.17 25.89
C LYS A 34 14.80 -16.11 27.09
N GLU A 35 14.85 -15.04 27.89
CA GLU A 35 13.95 -14.88 29.04
C GLU A 35 12.51 -14.61 28.58
N THR A 36 12.33 -13.77 27.56
CA THR A 36 11.04 -13.44 26.94
C THR A 36 10.39 -14.67 26.31
N LEU A 37 11.18 -15.45 25.57
CA LEU A 37 10.72 -16.69 24.96
C LEU A 37 10.35 -17.75 26.01
N LYS A 38 11.13 -17.86 27.09
CA LYS A 38 10.81 -18.75 28.23
C LYS A 38 9.53 -18.34 28.94
N ALA A 39 9.22 -17.05 28.98
CA ALA A 39 7.97 -16.53 29.50
C ALA A 39 6.78 -16.73 28.53
N GLY A 40 6.99 -17.35 27.37
CA GLY A 40 5.95 -17.63 26.38
C GLY A 40 5.52 -16.39 25.57
N LYS A 41 6.34 -15.33 25.55
CA LYS A 41 6.08 -14.12 24.78
C LYS A 41 6.89 -14.15 23.49
N LEU A 42 6.24 -13.78 22.39
CA LEU A 42 6.85 -13.68 21.06
C LEU A 42 6.44 -12.34 20.45
N TYR A 43 7.43 -11.55 20.09
CA TYR A 43 7.24 -10.27 19.40
C TYR A 43 7.55 -10.44 17.91
N ILE A 44 6.67 -9.92 17.07
CA ILE A 44 6.89 -9.82 15.63
C ILE A 44 6.68 -8.37 15.24
N ASP A 45 7.74 -7.74 14.79
CA ASP A 45 7.73 -6.37 14.33
C ASP A 45 7.25 -6.28 12.88
N TYR A 46 6.50 -5.22 12.60
CA TYR A 46 5.99 -4.97 11.27
C TYR A 46 5.80 -3.47 11.01
N ASP A 47 6.15 -3.07 9.80
CA ASP A 47 5.80 -1.77 9.25
C ASP A 47 4.69 -1.94 8.22
N TYR A 48 3.70 -1.03 8.22
CA TYR A 48 2.72 -0.95 7.13
C TYR A 48 2.35 0.50 6.84
N THR A 49 2.14 0.80 5.56
CA THR A 49 1.64 2.09 5.09
C THR A 49 0.21 1.90 4.58
N PRO A 50 -0.83 2.39 5.28
CA PRO A 50 -2.19 2.34 4.78
C PRO A 50 -2.30 3.19 3.50
N VAL A 51 -3.23 2.83 2.60
CA VAL A 51 -3.51 3.71 1.46
C VAL A 51 -4.03 5.03 2.00
N PRO A 52 -3.38 6.17 1.66
CA PRO A 52 -3.84 7.47 2.12
C PRO A 52 -5.27 7.66 1.60
N PRO A 53 -6.23 8.01 2.48
CA PRO A 53 -7.58 8.27 2.01
C PRO A 53 -7.50 9.41 1.00
N LEU A 54 -8.20 9.27 -0.13
CA LEU A 54 -8.33 10.33 -1.14
C LEU A 54 -9.26 11.45 -0.62
N GLU A 55 -8.96 12.01 0.56
CA GLU A 55 -9.70 13.10 1.19
C GLU A 55 -9.55 14.43 0.46
N SER A 56 -8.46 14.60 -0.31
CA SER A 56 -8.18 15.83 -1.05
C SER A 56 -7.88 15.55 -2.52
N LEU A 57 -8.93 15.19 -3.27
CA LEU A 57 -8.89 15.15 -4.72
C LEU A 57 -8.98 16.58 -5.29
N THR A 58 -7.84 17.17 -5.66
CA THR A 58 -7.82 18.48 -6.33
C THR A 58 -7.80 18.30 -7.85
N LEU A 59 -8.93 18.60 -8.49
CA LEU A 59 -9.02 18.62 -9.95
C LEU A 59 -8.27 19.85 -10.50
N ARG A 60 -7.14 19.61 -11.17
CA ARG A 60 -6.38 20.65 -11.87
C ARG A 60 -6.90 20.80 -13.29
N GLN A 61 -7.82 21.75 -13.48
CA GLN A 61 -8.34 22.12 -14.79
C GLN A 61 -7.28 22.91 -15.58
N ARG A 62 -7.17 22.63 -16.88
CA ARG A 62 -6.36 23.41 -17.82
C ARG A 62 -7.22 23.78 -19.01
N ILE A 63 -7.32 25.07 -19.32
CA ILE A 63 -7.98 25.55 -20.53
C ILE A 63 -7.05 25.24 -21.71
N THR A 64 -7.56 24.54 -22.73
CA THR A 64 -6.77 24.18 -23.91
C THR A 64 -7.61 24.25 -25.19
N ALA A 65 -7.02 24.81 -26.24
CA ALA A 65 -7.60 24.86 -27.58
C ALA A 65 -7.29 23.59 -28.41
N LYS A 66 -6.51 22.63 -27.88
CA LYS A 66 -6.06 21.43 -28.61
C LYS A 66 -7.23 20.59 -29.17
N TYR A 67 -8.36 20.61 -28.49
CA TYR A 67 -9.54 19.84 -28.89
C TYR A 67 -10.45 20.58 -29.89
N LEU A 68 -10.18 21.85 -30.18
CA LEU A 68 -10.94 22.61 -31.18
C LEU A 68 -10.65 22.16 -32.62
N VAL A 69 -9.45 21.62 -32.87
CA VAL A 69 -9.08 21.10 -34.20
C VAL A 69 -9.93 19.88 -34.58
N ASN A 70 -10.16 18.97 -33.63
CA ASN A 70 -11.01 17.79 -33.83
C ASN A 70 -12.51 18.14 -33.91
N LEU A 71 -12.92 19.28 -33.35
CA LEU A 71 -14.32 19.73 -33.42
C LEU A 71 -14.71 20.06 -34.87
N ALA A 72 -13.81 20.71 -35.62
CA ALA A 72 -14.05 21.03 -37.04
C ALA A 72 -14.18 19.78 -37.91
N GLU A 73 -13.48 18.68 -37.57
CA GLU A 73 -13.60 17.40 -38.28
C GLU A 73 -14.92 16.68 -37.94
N SER A 74 -15.39 16.75 -36.67
CA SER A 74 -16.65 16.12 -36.27
C SER A 74 -17.92 16.79 -36.80
N VAL A 75 -17.86 18.08 -37.15
CA VAL A 75 -19.03 18.84 -37.66
C VAL A 75 -19.24 18.59 -39.17
N ASN A 76 -18.21 18.14 -39.89
CA ASN A 76 -18.26 17.88 -41.33
C ASN A 76 -18.52 16.40 -41.68
N SER A 77 -18.89 15.55 -40.72
CA SER A 77 -19.33 14.16 -40.93
C SER A 77 -20.85 14.02 -40.87
#